data_AF-A0A6S6M4W0-F1
#
_entry.id   AF-A0A6S6M4W0-F1
#
_cell.length_a   1.000
_cell.length_b   1.000
_cell.length_c   1.000
_cell.angle_alpha   90.00
_cell.angle_beta   90.00
_cell.angle_gamma   90.00
#
_symmetry.space_group_name_H-M   'P 1'
#
loop_
_entity.id
_entity.type
_entity.pdbx_description
1 polymer ?
#
loop_
_entity_poly.entity_id
_entity_poly.type
_entity_poly.pdbx_seq_one_letter_code
_entity_poly.pdbx_strand_id
1 'polypeptide(L)'
;MTQESLKADIKALLKERKAVLLAHNYMRDEVQEIADITGDSLALSIEAAKTDAEVIVFCGVHFMAESASILAPEKTVLLPRLDAGCPMADMVSVEALKEMKAKLPGVPVVTYVNSSAAVKAESDICCTSANAVKVVQSMSEKEIIFAPDRNLGSYIARFTDKKFHLWEGYCPTHERLRPEVVKELKAANPDAPFVCHPECNPKVVELADHVCSTTGMYDYCKKSSAKRFIIGTEAGILWRLKRENPDKEFILASPALICPNMKLTSLEDVFEALQQMKPVVKVPEEIRIPAKRALDRMLAIPRD
;
A
#
# COMPACT_ATOMS: atom_id res chain seq x y z
N MET A 1 -5.06 -12.09 29.68
CA MET A 1 -4.36 -12.85 28.63
C MET A 1 -3.02 -12.16 28.41
N THR A 2 -1.89 -12.88 28.39
CA THR A 2 -0.62 -12.25 28.02
C THR A 2 -0.57 -12.08 26.50
N GLN A 3 0.28 -11.19 26.00
CA GLN A 3 0.43 -11.03 24.55
C GLN A 3 0.87 -12.35 23.89
N GLU A 4 1.77 -13.10 24.52
CA GLU A 4 2.22 -14.40 24.02
C GLU A 4 1.11 -15.46 24.00
N SER A 5 0.25 -15.53 25.02
CA SER A 5 -0.89 -16.45 24.98
C SER A 5 -1.87 -16.07 23.88
N LEU A 6 -2.12 -14.76 23.67
CA LEU A 6 -3.00 -14.29 22.59
C LEU A 6 -2.45 -14.63 21.20
N LYS A 7 -1.15 -14.45 20.96
CA LYS A 7 -0.49 -14.87 19.71
C LYS A 7 -0.65 -16.38 19.47
N ALA A 8 -0.51 -17.20 20.52
CA ALA A 8 -0.68 -18.65 20.42
C ALA A 8 -2.13 -19.03 20.07
N ASP A 9 -3.10 -18.37 20.70
CA ASP A 9 -4.52 -18.62 20.43
C ASP A 9 -4.91 -18.20 19.00
N ILE A 10 -4.38 -17.07 18.50
CA ILE A 10 -4.56 -16.65 17.10
C ILE A 10 -4.02 -17.71 16.14
N LYS A 11 -2.80 -18.23 16.37
CA LYS A 11 -2.22 -19.28 15.53
C LYS A 11 -3.04 -20.57 15.54
N ALA A 12 -3.62 -20.93 16.68
CA ALA A 12 -4.53 -22.07 16.78
C ALA A 12 -5.81 -21.86 15.96
N LEU A 13 -6.42 -20.66 16.07
CA LEU A 13 -7.61 -20.29 15.31
C LEU A 13 -7.35 -20.23 13.79
N LEU A 14 -6.19 -19.71 13.36
CA LEU A 14 -5.81 -19.70 11.95
C LEU A 14 -5.81 -21.11 11.37
N LYS A 15 -5.23 -22.08 12.11
CA LYS A 15 -5.24 -23.49 11.70
C LYS A 15 -6.65 -24.09 11.69
N GLU A 16 -7.45 -23.84 12.73
CA GLU A 16 -8.83 -24.34 12.83
C GLU A 16 -9.71 -23.83 11.69
N ARG A 17 -9.54 -22.57 11.30
CA ARG A 17 -10.31 -21.90 10.23
C ARG A 17 -9.72 -22.08 8.84
N LYS A 18 -8.60 -22.81 8.70
CA LYS A 18 -7.81 -22.90 7.46
C LYS A 18 -7.57 -21.50 6.87
N ALA A 19 -7.19 -20.57 7.73
CA ALA A 19 -7.03 -19.17 7.41
C ALA A 19 -5.56 -18.83 7.17
N VAL A 20 -5.32 -17.81 6.34
CA VAL A 20 -4.02 -17.16 6.17
C VAL A 20 -4.08 -15.73 6.72
N LEU A 21 -3.11 -15.36 7.55
CA LEU A 21 -2.97 -14.01 8.09
C LEU A 21 -2.01 -13.18 7.24
N LEU A 22 -2.52 -12.11 6.65
CA LEU A 22 -1.74 -11.15 5.88
C LEU A 22 -1.51 -9.90 6.70
N ALA A 23 -0.30 -9.35 6.69
CA ALA A 23 -0.02 -8.04 7.28
C ALA A 23 0.70 -7.12 6.29
N HIS A 24 0.16 -5.92 6.11
CA HIS A 24 0.85 -4.86 5.40
C HIS A 24 2.14 -4.45 6.14
N ASN A 25 3.15 -4.00 5.40
CA ASN A 25 4.42 -3.47 5.94
C ASN A 25 4.26 -2.33 6.96
N TYR A 26 3.07 -1.74 7.07
CA TYR A 26 2.77 -0.64 7.99
C TYR A 26 1.97 -1.09 9.21
N MET A 27 1.73 -2.40 9.37
CA MET A 27 1.05 -2.89 10.56
C MET A 27 1.91 -2.72 11.81
N ARG A 28 1.28 -2.89 12.97
CA ARG A 28 1.98 -2.94 14.27
C ARG A 28 2.96 -4.11 14.28
N ASP A 29 4.10 -3.94 14.95
CA ASP A 29 5.18 -4.91 15.00
C ASP A 29 4.68 -6.29 15.44
N GLU A 30 3.85 -6.34 16.48
CA GLU A 30 3.27 -7.57 17.03
C GLU A 30 2.30 -8.27 16.07
N VAL A 31 1.66 -7.53 15.16
CA VAL A 31 0.78 -8.08 14.12
C VAL A 31 1.62 -8.59 12.95
N GLN A 32 2.66 -7.86 12.55
CA GLN A 32 3.60 -8.33 11.52
C GLN A 32 4.32 -9.61 11.96
N GLU A 33 4.60 -9.75 13.25
CA GLU A 33 5.30 -10.91 13.83
C GLU A 33 4.54 -12.23 13.66
N ILE A 34 3.22 -12.20 13.75
CA ILE A 34 2.39 -13.41 13.66
C ILE A 34 1.82 -13.66 12.26
N ALA A 35 2.01 -12.74 11.31
CA ALA A 35 1.49 -12.87 9.96
C ALA A 35 2.18 -13.99 9.19
N ASP A 36 1.40 -14.78 8.45
CA ASP A 36 1.90 -15.81 7.54
C ASP A 36 2.59 -15.17 6.33
N ILE A 37 2.05 -14.03 5.85
CA ILE A 37 2.59 -13.29 4.71
C ILE A 37 2.66 -11.80 5.07
N THR A 38 3.83 -11.20 4.84
CA THR A 38 4.04 -9.75 4.97
C THR A 38 4.44 -9.16 3.62
N GLY A 39 3.96 -7.96 3.32
CA GLY A 39 4.24 -7.35 2.02
C GLY A 39 3.56 -6.01 1.79
N ASP A 40 3.71 -5.53 0.56
CA ASP A 40 2.97 -4.36 0.08
C ASP A 40 1.55 -4.73 -0.37
N SER A 41 0.75 -3.70 -0.64
CA SER A 41 -0.70 -3.76 -0.73
C SER A 41 -1.21 -4.90 -1.62
N LEU A 42 -0.83 -4.92 -2.90
CA LEU A 42 -1.38 -5.90 -3.84
C LEU A 42 -0.60 -7.21 -3.85
N ALA A 43 0.71 -7.22 -3.55
CA ALA A 43 1.47 -8.47 -3.43
C ALA A 43 0.77 -9.42 -2.45
N LEU A 44 0.32 -8.89 -1.30
CA LEU A 44 -0.38 -9.66 -0.30
C LEU A 44 -1.63 -10.35 -0.85
N SER A 45 -2.50 -9.60 -1.54
CA SER A 45 -3.73 -10.16 -2.10
C SER A 45 -3.46 -11.25 -3.16
N ILE A 46 -2.40 -11.09 -3.96
CA ILE A 46 -2.01 -12.08 -4.98
C ILE A 46 -1.50 -13.36 -4.31
N GLU A 47 -0.58 -13.23 -3.36
CA GLU A 47 -0.01 -14.40 -2.68
C GLU A 47 -1.08 -15.16 -1.90
N ALA A 48 -1.99 -14.45 -1.24
CA ALA A 48 -3.12 -15.06 -0.54
C ALA A 48 -4.06 -15.82 -1.48
N ALA A 49 -4.33 -15.29 -2.67
CA ALA A 49 -5.17 -15.95 -3.68
C ALA A 49 -4.56 -17.28 -4.18
N LYS A 50 -3.22 -17.43 -4.13
CA LYS A 50 -2.51 -18.66 -4.50
C LYS A 50 -2.50 -19.73 -3.40
N THR A 51 -2.92 -19.39 -2.18
CA THR A 51 -2.93 -20.34 -1.07
C THR A 51 -4.16 -21.25 -1.10
N ASP A 52 -4.05 -22.41 -0.45
CA ASP A 52 -5.20 -23.31 -0.21
C ASP A 52 -6.08 -22.87 0.97
N ALA A 53 -5.81 -21.71 1.59
CA ALA A 53 -6.59 -21.19 2.70
C ALA A 53 -8.03 -20.86 2.27
N GLU A 54 -9.01 -21.18 3.10
CA GLU A 54 -10.43 -20.86 2.84
C GLU A 54 -10.77 -19.42 3.29
N VAL A 55 -9.96 -18.88 4.19
CA VAL A 55 -10.17 -17.59 4.85
C VAL A 55 -8.90 -16.75 4.74
N ILE A 56 -9.06 -15.47 4.40
CA ILE A 56 -7.98 -14.48 4.42
C ILE A 56 -8.28 -13.51 5.57
N VAL A 57 -7.38 -13.40 6.54
CA VAL A 57 -7.42 -12.32 7.54
C VAL A 57 -6.49 -11.22 7.08
N PHE A 58 -7.06 -10.10 6.63
CA PHE A 58 -6.30 -9.00 6.05
C PHE A 58 -6.02 -7.91 7.10
N CYS A 59 -4.82 -7.92 7.68
CA CYS A 59 -4.34 -6.83 8.53
C CYS A 59 -3.79 -5.70 7.65
N GLY A 60 -4.64 -4.72 7.37
CA GLY A 60 -4.36 -3.58 6.52
C GLY A 60 -5.55 -2.62 6.55
N VAL A 61 -5.87 -2.02 5.40
CA VAL A 61 -6.98 -1.07 5.26
C VAL A 61 -8.01 -1.56 4.24
N HIS A 62 -9.21 -0.97 4.27
CA HIS A 62 -10.40 -1.42 3.54
C HIS A 62 -10.16 -1.78 2.07
N PHE A 63 -9.57 -0.88 1.28
CA PHE A 63 -9.35 -1.13 -0.14
C PHE A 63 -8.42 -2.33 -0.44
N MET A 64 -7.54 -2.69 0.51
CA MET A 64 -6.66 -3.84 0.37
C MET A 64 -7.44 -5.14 0.58
N ALA A 65 -8.34 -5.17 1.56
CA ALA A 65 -9.29 -6.27 1.77
C ALA A 65 -10.24 -6.41 0.56
N GLU A 66 -10.72 -5.29 -0.01
CA GLU A 66 -11.47 -5.32 -1.27
C GLU A 66 -10.64 -5.94 -2.41
N SER A 67 -9.35 -5.60 -2.52
CA SER A 67 -8.46 -6.17 -3.54
C SER A 67 -8.27 -7.67 -3.36
N ALA A 68 -8.18 -8.17 -2.13
CA ALA A 68 -8.20 -9.60 -1.84
C ALA A 68 -9.53 -10.25 -2.25
N SER A 69 -10.66 -9.62 -1.94
CA SER A 69 -11.99 -10.11 -2.35
C SER A 69 -12.18 -10.12 -3.87
N ILE A 70 -11.55 -9.18 -4.60
CA ILE A 70 -11.57 -9.16 -6.06
C ILE A 70 -10.79 -10.32 -6.68
N LEU A 71 -9.62 -10.61 -6.12
CA LEU A 71 -8.68 -11.60 -6.64
C LEU A 71 -8.99 -13.04 -6.21
N ALA A 72 -9.61 -13.22 -5.04
CA ALA A 72 -10.03 -14.51 -4.50
C ALA A 72 -11.51 -14.48 -4.08
N PRO A 73 -12.45 -14.32 -5.04
CA PRO A 73 -13.88 -14.15 -4.75
C PRO A 73 -14.50 -15.33 -4.00
N GLU A 74 -13.93 -16.52 -4.12
CA GLU A 74 -14.39 -17.73 -3.44
C GLU A 74 -13.98 -17.80 -1.95
N LYS A 75 -12.94 -17.06 -1.54
CA LYS A 75 -12.44 -17.06 -0.16
C LYS A 75 -13.22 -16.08 0.71
N THR A 76 -13.30 -16.37 2.01
CA THR A 76 -13.84 -15.41 3.00
C THR A 76 -12.74 -14.42 3.38
N VAL A 77 -12.93 -13.13 3.09
CA VAL A 77 -11.97 -12.08 3.46
C VAL A 77 -12.45 -11.37 4.71
N LEU A 78 -11.68 -11.48 5.80
CA LEU A 78 -11.89 -10.78 7.05
C LEU A 78 -11.01 -9.54 7.11
N LEU A 79 -11.61 -8.40 7.48
CA LEU A 79 -10.89 -7.18 7.82
C LEU A 79 -11.16 -6.90 9.31
N PRO A 80 -10.22 -7.22 10.22
CA PRO A 80 -10.46 -7.15 11.67
C PRO A 80 -11.01 -5.81 12.15
N ARG A 81 -10.62 -4.73 11.48
CA ARG A 81 -11.11 -3.37 11.74
C ARG A 81 -11.71 -2.78 10.48
N LEU A 82 -13.04 -2.84 10.36
CA LEU A 82 -13.76 -2.30 9.21
C LEU A 82 -13.57 -0.78 9.06
N ASP A 83 -13.34 -0.09 10.18
CA ASP A 83 -13.02 1.34 10.26
C ASP A 83 -11.56 1.67 9.90
N ALA A 84 -10.72 0.68 9.57
CA ALA A 84 -9.39 0.90 9.02
C ALA A 84 -9.48 1.37 7.55
N GLY A 85 -9.80 2.65 7.36
CA GLY A 85 -9.89 3.30 6.05
C GLY A 85 -8.55 3.84 5.53
N CYS A 86 -8.57 4.39 4.32
CA CYS A 86 -7.46 5.16 3.76
C CYS A 86 -7.98 6.51 3.28
N PRO A 87 -7.70 7.61 3.99
CA PRO A 87 -8.25 8.93 3.62
C PRO A 87 -7.95 9.32 2.17
N MET A 88 -6.79 8.92 1.65
CA MET A 88 -6.44 9.15 0.24
C MET A 88 -7.31 8.37 -0.74
N ALA A 89 -7.64 7.11 -0.43
CA ALA A 89 -8.55 6.32 -1.24
C ALA A 89 -9.95 6.94 -1.27
N ASP A 90 -10.35 7.58 -0.17
CA ASP A 90 -11.64 8.26 -0.02
C ASP A 90 -11.67 9.65 -0.69
N MET A 91 -10.52 10.19 -1.14
CA MET A 91 -10.45 11.46 -1.88
C MET A 91 -10.96 11.35 -3.31
N VAL A 92 -11.18 10.13 -3.83
CA VAL A 92 -11.77 9.87 -5.16
C VAL A 92 -13.04 9.05 -5.01
N SER A 93 -14.17 9.60 -5.46
CA SER A 93 -15.43 8.85 -5.58
C SER A 93 -15.64 8.35 -7.00
N VAL A 94 -16.44 7.29 -7.16
CA VAL A 94 -16.75 6.73 -8.47
C VAL A 94 -17.60 7.70 -9.31
N GLU A 95 -18.47 8.48 -8.66
CA GLU A 95 -19.29 9.52 -9.30
C GLU A 95 -18.42 10.64 -9.86
N ALA A 96 -17.50 11.16 -9.04
CA ALA A 96 -16.60 12.23 -9.46
C ALA A 96 -15.66 11.75 -10.58
N LEU A 97 -15.18 10.50 -10.52
CA LEU A 97 -14.37 9.94 -11.60
C LEU A 97 -15.17 9.82 -12.91
N LYS A 98 -16.43 9.40 -12.86
CA LYS A 98 -17.33 9.37 -14.02
C LYS A 98 -17.55 10.76 -14.63
N GLU A 99 -17.74 11.78 -13.80
CA GLU A 99 -17.83 13.16 -14.26
C GLU A 99 -16.54 13.64 -14.94
N MET A 100 -15.37 13.29 -14.39
CA MET A 100 -14.09 13.61 -15.01
C MET A 100 -13.92 12.92 -16.37
N LYS A 101 -14.27 11.63 -16.47
CA LYS A 101 -14.27 10.88 -17.74
C LYS A 101 -15.21 11.51 -18.78
N ALA A 102 -16.37 12.02 -18.36
CA ALA A 102 -17.30 12.71 -19.25
C ALA A 102 -16.74 14.04 -19.78
N LYS A 103 -15.94 14.75 -18.98
CA LYS A 103 -15.23 15.98 -19.40
C LYS A 103 -14.01 15.71 -20.28
N LEU A 104 -13.43 14.52 -20.19
CA LEU A 104 -12.22 14.10 -20.90
C LEU A 104 -12.47 12.79 -21.69
N PRO A 105 -13.40 12.79 -22.68
CA PRO A 105 -13.77 11.58 -23.39
C PRO A 105 -12.57 10.99 -24.14
N GLY A 106 -12.33 9.69 -23.97
CA GLY A 106 -11.24 8.95 -24.62
C GLY A 106 -9.88 9.04 -23.92
N VAL A 107 -9.76 9.80 -22.82
CA VAL A 107 -8.55 9.81 -21.99
C VAL A 107 -8.61 8.62 -21.02
N PRO A 108 -7.64 7.69 -21.04
CA PRO A 108 -7.65 6.52 -20.17
C PRO A 108 -7.38 6.90 -18.70
N VAL A 109 -7.94 6.11 -17.80
CA VAL A 109 -7.80 6.27 -16.35
C VAL A 109 -6.78 5.26 -15.80
N VAL A 110 -5.69 5.79 -15.24
CA VAL A 110 -4.71 5.05 -14.45
C VAL A 110 -4.99 5.28 -12.97
N THR A 111 -5.34 4.22 -12.25
CA THR A 111 -5.73 4.33 -10.84
C THR A 111 -4.73 3.62 -9.94
N TYR A 112 -4.15 4.34 -8.99
CA TYR A 112 -3.37 3.74 -7.92
C TYR A 112 -4.25 2.80 -7.08
N VAL A 113 -3.72 1.65 -6.67
CA VAL A 113 -4.48 0.63 -5.92
C VAL A 113 -5.10 1.15 -4.63
N ASN A 114 -4.60 2.26 -4.08
CA ASN A 114 -5.16 2.99 -2.95
C ASN A 114 -6.42 3.76 -3.37
N SER A 115 -7.47 3.02 -3.72
CA SER A 115 -8.77 3.50 -4.24
C SER A 115 -9.83 2.43 -3.98
N SER A 116 -11.11 2.76 -3.96
CA SER A 116 -12.17 1.76 -3.76
C SER A 116 -12.28 0.77 -4.94
N ALA A 117 -12.90 -0.39 -4.71
CA ALA A 117 -13.24 -1.33 -5.77
C ALA A 117 -14.09 -0.68 -6.89
N ALA A 118 -15.01 0.22 -6.53
CA ALA A 118 -15.85 0.94 -7.48
C ALA A 118 -15.03 1.88 -8.40
N VAL A 119 -14.02 2.56 -7.85
CA VAL A 119 -13.11 3.40 -8.65
C VAL A 119 -12.25 2.52 -9.57
N LYS A 120 -11.75 1.38 -9.08
CA LYS A 120 -11.04 0.41 -9.93
C LYS A 120 -11.89 -0.10 -11.09
N ALA A 121 -13.19 -0.33 -10.86
CA ALA A 121 -14.12 -0.78 -11.90
C ALA A 121 -14.28 0.22 -13.05
N GLU A 122 -14.15 1.52 -12.76
CA GLU A 122 -14.19 2.59 -13.75
C GLU A 122 -12.84 2.89 -14.42
N SER A 123 -11.79 2.18 -14.04
CA SER A 123 -10.42 2.43 -14.48
C SER A 123 -10.00 1.56 -15.66
N ASP A 124 -9.11 2.07 -16.50
CA ASP A 124 -8.54 1.31 -17.61
C ASP A 124 -7.43 0.37 -17.13
N ILE A 125 -6.59 0.84 -16.21
CA ILE A 125 -5.50 0.06 -15.64
C ILE A 125 -5.18 0.57 -14.22
N CYS A 126 -4.85 -0.35 -13.32
CA CYS A 126 -4.38 0.03 -11.99
C CYS A 126 -2.86 0.30 -11.98
N CYS A 127 -2.31 0.82 -10.89
CA CYS A 127 -0.87 0.81 -10.65
C CYS A 127 -0.56 0.65 -9.15
N THR A 128 0.70 0.36 -8.83
CA THR A 128 1.26 0.44 -7.47
C THR A 128 2.46 1.38 -7.48
N SER A 129 2.92 1.85 -6.31
CA SER A 129 4.16 2.63 -6.24
C SER A 129 5.41 1.87 -6.75
N ALA A 130 5.32 0.55 -6.90
CA ALA A 130 6.37 -0.34 -7.41
C ALA A 130 6.31 -0.64 -8.91
N ASN A 131 5.33 -0.10 -9.65
CA ASN A 131 5.28 -0.29 -11.11
C ASN A 131 4.62 0.87 -11.86
N ALA A 132 4.18 1.94 -11.18
CA ALA A 132 3.40 2.99 -11.81
C ALA A 132 4.12 3.68 -12.98
N VAL A 133 5.45 3.84 -12.90
CA VAL A 133 6.24 4.36 -14.02
C VAL A 133 6.15 3.44 -15.24
N LYS A 134 6.38 2.13 -15.04
CA LYS A 134 6.30 1.12 -16.12
C LYS A 134 4.88 1.00 -16.68
N VAL A 135 3.85 1.07 -15.83
CA VAL A 135 2.44 1.06 -16.25
C VAL A 135 2.14 2.24 -17.16
N VAL A 136 2.51 3.46 -16.76
CA VAL A 136 2.25 4.63 -17.59
C VAL A 136 3.08 4.58 -18.88
N GLN A 137 4.33 4.12 -18.83
CA GLN A 137 5.18 4.01 -20.03
C GLN A 137 4.70 2.93 -21.02
N SER A 138 4.00 1.89 -20.57
CA SER A 138 3.49 0.83 -21.46
C SER A 138 2.25 1.25 -22.27
N MET A 139 1.57 2.32 -21.84
CA MET A 139 0.39 2.85 -22.50
C MET A 139 0.76 3.63 -23.77
N SER A 140 -0.07 3.52 -24.81
CA SER A 140 0.18 4.20 -26.10
C SER A 140 -0.33 5.64 -26.11
N GLU A 141 -1.26 5.96 -25.22
CA GLU A 141 -2.02 7.20 -25.16
C GLU A 141 -1.14 8.37 -24.70
N LYS A 142 -1.30 9.54 -25.31
CA LYS A 142 -0.48 10.73 -25.01
C LYS A 142 -0.94 11.50 -23.77
N GLU A 143 -2.14 11.19 -23.29
CA GLU A 143 -2.81 11.90 -22.21
C GLU A 143 -3.47 10.85 -21.30
N ILE A 144 -3.39 11.03 -19.98
CA ILE A 144 -3.98 10.12 -19.00
C ILE A 144 -4.64 10.88 -17.86
N ILE A 145 -5.67 10.28 -17.24
CA ILE A 145 -6.15 10.66 -15.92
C ILE A 145 -5.41 9.80 -14.89
N PHE A 146 -4.85 10.42 -13.85
CA PHE A 146 -4.16 9.70 -12.77
C PHE A 146 -4.81 10.00 -11.42
N ALA A 147 -5.25 8.96 -10.71
CA ALA A 147 -5.95 9.09 -9.43
C ALA A 147 -5.51 8.06 -8.37
N PRO A 148 -5.69 8.33 -7.07
CA PRO A 148 -6.04 9.64 -6.50
C PRO A 148 -4.83 10.53 -6.17
N ASP A 149 -3.61 9.99 -6.16
CA ASP A 149 -2.44 10.67 -5.57
C ASP A 149 -1.71 11.58 -6.55
N ARG A 150 -1.78 12.90 -6.32
CA ARG A 150 -1.09 13.92 -7.13
C ARG A 150 0.43 13.86 -7.03
N ASN A 151 0.98 13.44 -5.89
CA ASN A 151 2.42 13.38 -5.66
C ASN A 151 3.01 12.22 -6.44
N LEU A 152 2.39 11.03 -6.35
CA LEU A 152 2.78 9.88 -7.15
C LEU A 152 2.61 10.17 -8.65
N GLY A 153 1.49 10.79 -9.05
CA GLY A 153 1.27 11.20 -10.44
C GLY A 153 2.33 12.19 -10.94
N SER A 154 2.66 13.21 -10.14
CA SER A 154 3.72 14.18 -10.44
C SER A 154 5.11 13.52 -10.51
N TYR A 155 5.38 12.56 -9.64
CA TYR A 155 6.62 11.78 -9.70
C TYR A 155 6.73 11.01 -11.02
N ILE A 156 5.67 10.31 -11.44
CA ILE A 156 5.67 9.53 -12.68
C ILE A 156 5.82 10.44 -13.91
N ALA A 157 5.19 11.61 -13.91
CA ALA A 157 5.28 12.58 -15.00
C ALA A 157 6.72 13.03 -15.31
N ARG A 158 7.68 12.85 -14.39
CA ARG A 158 9.10 13.13 -14.64
C ARG A 158 9.79 12.13 -15.58
N PHE A 159 9.15 10.99 -15.85
CA PHE A 159 9.73 9.87 -16.61
C PHE A 159 9.01 9.62 -17.95
N THR A 160 8.19 10.56 -18.41
CA THR A 160 7.40 10.44 -19.63
C THR A 160 6.96 11.81 -20.13
N ASP A 161 6.73 11.94 -21.44
CA ASP A 161 6.22 13.18 -22.06
C ASP A 161 4.69 13.22 -22.14
N LYS A 162 4.00 12.24 -21.52
CA LYS A 162 2.53 12.20 -21.50
C LYS A 162 1.96 13.36 -20.69
N LYS A 163 0.79 13.86 -21.11
CA LYS A 163 0.01 14.85 -20.36
C LYS A 163 -0.79 14.17 -19.25
N PHE A 164 -0.69 14.68 -18.03
CA PHE A 164 -1.41 14.15 -16.87
C PHE A 164 -2.57 15.06 -16.48
N HIS A 165 -3.73 14.47 -16.26
CA HIS A 165 -4.81 15.06 -15.47
C HIS A 165 -4.78 14.44 -14.09
N LEU A 166 -4.15 15.13 -13.15
CA LEU A 166 -3.98 14.63 -11.79
C LEU A 166 -5.25 14.85 -10.98
N TRP A 167 -5.65 13.82 -10.25
CA TRP A 167 -6.58 13.98 -9.15
C TRP A 167 -5.87 14.71 -8.00
N GLU A 168 -6.54 15.66 -7.35
CA GLU A 168 -5.95 16.48 -6.29
C GLU A 168 -5.90 15.78 -4.91
N GLY A 169 -5.86 14.45 -4.90
CA GLY A 169 -5.70 13.65 -3.69
C GLY A 169 -4.23 13.46 -3.31
N TYR A 170 -3.99 13.00 -2.08
CA TYR A 170 -2.65 12.80 -1.53
C TYR A 170 -2.71 11.94 -0.27
N CYS A 171 -1.60 11.27 0.07
CA CYS A 171 -1.49 10.57 1.34
C CYS A 171 -1.18 11.56 2.49
N PRO A 172 -2.07 11.73 3.49
CA PRO A 172 -1.82 12.68 4.58
C PRO A 172 -0.60 12.31 5.43
N THR A 173 -0.25 11.03 5.51
CA THR A 173 0.91 10.56 6.27
C THR A 173 2.21 11.02 5.60
N HIS A 174 2.36 10.81 4.30
CA HIS A 174 3.57 11.19 3.55
C HIS A 174 3.65 12.69 3.24
N GLU A 175 2.51 13.37 3.05
CA GLU A 175 2.44 14.82 2.80
C GLU A 175 2.92 15.66 4.00
N ARG A 176 2.80 15.12 5.22
CA ARG A 176 3.24 15.80 6.45
C ARG A 176 4.76 15.92 6.59
N LEU A 177 5.54 15.12 5.85
CA LEU A 177 6.99 15.20 5.91
C LEU A 177 7.44 16.52 5.25
N ARG A 178 8.11 17.36 6.03
CA ARG A 178 8.57 18.69 5.58
C ARG A 178 10.01 18.63 5.07
N PRO A 179 10.35 19.31 3.96
CA PRO A 179 11.72 19.34 3.41
C PRO A 179 12.77 19.82 4.42
N GLU A 180 12.41 20.73 5.33
CA GLU A 180 13.30 21.30 6.33
C GLU A 180 13.79 20.22 7.31
N VAL A 181 12.89 19.33 7.75
CA VAL A 181 13.20 18.20 8.63
C VAL A 181 14.20 17.25 7.94
N VAL A 182 14.00 16.99 6.65
CA VAL A 182 14.89 16.13 5.87
C VAL A 182 16.28 16.76 5.73
N LYS A 183 16.36 18.07 5.47
CA LYS A 183 17.64 18.80 5.37
C LYS A 183 18.42 18.74 6.68
N GLU A 184 17.75 18.96 7.81
CA GLU A 184 18.36 18.86 9.13
C GLU A 184 18.90 17.44 9.40
N LEU A 185 18.11 16.41 9.08
CA LEU A 185 18.53 15.01 9.26
C LEU A 185 19.71 14.63 8.37
N LYS A 186 19.70 15.05 7.09
CA LYS A 186 20.84 14.82 6.18
C LYS A 186 22.10 15.56 6.65
N ALA A 187 21.97 16.78 7.18
CA ALA A 187 23.09 17.52 7.74
C ALA A 187 23.67 16.85 9.00
N ALA A 188 22.82 16.30 9.86
CA ALA A 188 23.23 15.57 11.06
C ALA A 188 23.78 14.16 10.76
N ASN A 189 23.43 13.57 9.61
CA ASN A 189 23.79 12.20 9.22
C ASN A 189 24.28 12.16 7.75
N PRO A 190 25.42 12.78 7.43
CA PRO A 190 25.88 12.96 6.05
C PRO A 190 26.21 11.66 5.30
N ASP A 191 26.46 10.57 6.03
CA ASP A 191 26.72 9.21 5.54
C ASP A 191 25.45 8.35 5.42
N ALA A 192 24.29 8.85 5.83
CA ALA A 192 23.03 8.13 5.80
C ALA A 192 22.21 8.50 4.54
N PRO A 193 22.04 7.58 3.56
CA PRO A 193 21.16 7.85 2.43
C PRO A 193 19.72 8.08 2.90
N PHE A 194 19.08 9.10 2.34
CA PHE A 194 17.67 9.36 2.50
C PHE A 194 16.88 8.61 1.43
N VAL A 195 16.08 7.65 1.88
CA VAL A 195 15.22 6.82 1.03
C VAL A 195 13.76 7.17 1.33
N CYS A 196 13.00 7.63 0.34
CA CYS A 196 11.61 8.07 0.55
C CYS A 196 10.62 7.44 -0.41
N HIS A 197 9.34 7.48 -0.02
CA HIS A 197 8.24 6.98 -0.85
C HIS A 197 7.84 8.04 -1.88
N PRO A 198 7.42 7.67 -3.11
CA PRO A 198 6.96 8.63 -4.11
C PRO A 198 5.66 9.36 -3.76
N GLU A 199 4.95 8.95 -2.70
CA GLU A 199 3.79 9.69 -2.15
C GLU A 199 4.19 10.92 -1.33
N CYS A 200 5.49 11.07 -0.98
CA CYS A 200 5.97 12.25 -0.28
C CYS A 200 5.79 13.51 -1.13
N ASN A 201 5.70 14.66 -0.44
CA ASN A 201 5.70 15.97 -1.07
C ASN A 201 6.85 16.08 -2.10
N PRO A 202 6.63 16.65 -3.30
CA PRO A 202 7.67 16.74 -4.34
C PRO A 202 8.98 17.37 -3.86
N LYS A 203 8.91 18.39 -2.98
CA LYS A 203 10.09 19.03 -2.40
C LYS A 203 10.89 18.11 -1.46
N VAL A 204 10.25 17.10 -0.88
CA VAL A 204 10.92 16.04 -0.12
C VAL A 204 11.54 15.02 -1.07
N VAL A 205 10.78 14.63 -2.11
CA VAL A 205 11.26 13.69 -3.13
C VAL A 205 12.52 14.21 -3.82
N GLU A 206 12.64 15.52 -4.05
CA GLU A 206 13.85 16.16 -4.58
C GLU A 206 15.11 16.00 -3.70
N LEU A 207 14.94 15.76 -2.40
CA LEU A 207 16.06 15.59 -1.46
C LEU A 207 16.51 14.13 -1.32
N ALA A 208 15.76 13.18 -1.89
CA ALA A 208 15.98 11.75 -1.74
C ALA A 208 17.17 11.26 -2.56
N ASP A 209 18.00 10.43 -1.92
CA ASP A 209 19.07 9.70 -2.60
C ASP A 209 18.49 8.47 -3.33
N HIS A 210 17.34 7.97 -2.87
CA HIS A 210 16.59 6.92 -3.55
C HIS A 210 15.08 7.06 -3.30
N VAL A 211 14.27 6.88 -4.36
CA VAL A 211 12.80 6.96 -4.30
C VAL A 211 12.23 5.63 -4.76
N CYS A 212 11.48 4.94 -3.90
CA CYS A 212 10.92 3.63 -4.23
C CYS A 212 9.71 3.26 -3.36
N SER A 213 9.03 2.17 -3.73
CA SER A 213 7.98 1.54 -2.92
C SER A 213 8.55 0.94 -1.63
N THR A 214 7.69 0.53 -0.70
CA THR A 214 8.14 -0.13 0.55
C THR A 214 8.96 -1.39 0.30
N THR A 215 8.55 -2.24 -0.65
CA THR A 215 9.31 -3.42 -1.06
C THR A 215 10.66 -3.03 -1.67
N GLY A 216 10.68 -2.00 -2.52
CA GLY A 216 11.92 -1.44 -3.06
C GLY A 216 12.85 -0.88 -1.98
N MET A 217 12.32 -0.33 -0.89
CA MET A 217 13.12 0.13 0.24
C MET A 217 13.80 -1.01 0.97
N TYR A 218 13.11 -2.13 1.22
CA TYR A 218 13.74 -3.31 1.82
C TYR A 218 14.92 -3.81 0.97
N ASP A 219 14.71 -3.92 -0.34
CA ASP A 219 15.74 -4.39 -1.27
C ASP A 219 16.92 -3.43 -1.36
N TYR A 220 16.67 -2.13 -1.48
CA TYR A 220 17.70 -1.10 -1.53
C TYR A 220 18.53 -1.09 -0.23
N CYS A 221 17.86 -1.03 0.92
CA CYS A 221 18.52 -1.00 2.22
C CYS A 221 19.31 -2.28 2.46
N LYS A 222 18.83 -3.45 2.03
CA LYS A 222 19.56 -4.72 2.14
C LYS A 222 20.83 -4.75 1.30
N LYS A 223 20.74 -4.35 0.02
CA LYS A 223 21.85 -4.39 -0.95
C LYS A 223 22.89 -3.27 -0.74
N SER A 224 22.48 -2.13 -0.18
CA SER A 224 23.37 -1.00 0.06
C SER A 224 24.43 -1.31 1.13
N SER A 225 25.65 -0.84 0.90
CA SER A 225 26.77 -0.93 1.86
C SER A 225 26.69 0.09 3.00
N ALA A 226 25.78 1.07 2.92
CA ALA A 226 25.60 2.06 3.98
C ALA A 226 25.17 1.38 5.30
N LYS A 227 25.60 1.96 6.41
CA LYS A 227 25.29 1.47 7.77
C LYS A 227 24.14 2.20 8.43
N ARG A 228 23.78 3.38 7.91
CA ARG A 228 22.71 4.23 8.43
C ARG A 228 21.83 4.68 7.28
N PHE A 229 20.53 4.79 7.51
CA PHE A 229 19.56 5.25 6.52
C PHE A 229 18.54 6.17 7.16
N ILE A 230 18.14 7.22 6.44
CA ILE A 230 17.00 8.04 6.80
C ILE A 230 15.80 7.52 5.99
N ILE A 231 14.71 7.15 6.67
CA ILE A 231 13.54 6.50 6.08
C ILE A 231 12.37 7.47 6.02
N GLY A 232 12.00 7.86 4.81
CA GLY A 232 10.89 8.76 4.47
C GLY A 232 9.63 8.01 4.04
N THR A 233 9.12 7.14 4.91
CA THR A 233 7.82 6.47 4.75
C THR A 233 7.24 6.09 6.11
N GLU A 234 6.07 5.45 6.14
CA GLU A 234 5.41 5.02 7.37
C GLU A 234 6.29 4.14 8.28
N ALA A 235 6.25 4.40 9.59
CA ALA A 235 7.17 3.84 10.59
C ALA A 235 7.16 2.30 10.74
N GLY A 236 6.07 1.63 10.37
CA GLY A 236 5.95 0.16 10.46
C GLY A 236 6.96 -0.59 9.60
N ILE A 237 7.50 0.05 8.55
CA ILE A 237 8.56 -0.54 7.72
C ILE A 237 9.83 -0.83 8.54
N LEU A 238 10.05 -0.08 9.62
CA LEU A 238 11.26 -0.17 10.45
C LEU A 238 11.39 -1.53 11.12
N TRP A 239 10.28 -2.19 11.46
CA TRP A 239 10.30 -3.49 12.12
C TRP A 239 11.04 -4.53 11.28
N ARG A 240 10.63 -4.69 10.02
CA ARG A 240 11.25 -5.63 9.09
C ARG A 240 12.64 -5.17 8.65
N LEU A 241 12.84 -3.87 8.44
CA LEU A 241 14.18 -3.33 8.12
C LEU A 241 15.21 -3.70 9.19
N LYS A 242 14.89 -3.46 10.46
CA LYS A 242 15.77 -3.78 11.60
C LYS A 242 15.98 -5.28 11.75
N ARG A 243 14.93 -6.08 11.61
CA ARG A 243 15.00 -7.55 11.72
C ARG A 243 15.88 -8.17 10.64
N GLU A 244 15.77 -7.70 9.40
CA GLU A 244 16.53 -8.24 8.26
C GLU A 244 17.94 -7.65 8.13
N ASN A 245 18.22 -6.54 8.83
CA ASN A 245 19.49 -5.84 8.77
C ASN A 245 19.96 -5.41 10.18
N PRO A 246 20.29 -6.37 11.06
CA PRO A 246 20.62 -6.06 12.46
C PRO A 246 21.87 -5.19 12.63
N ASP A 247 22.78 -5.19 11.65
CA ASP A 247 24.01 -4.39 11.65
C ASP A 247 23.82 -2.97 11.07
N LYS A 248 22.58 -2.57 10.77
CA LYS A 248 22.25 -1.28 10.15
C LYS A 248 21.31 -0.47 11.05
N GLU A 249 21.49 0.84 11.04
CA GLU A 249 20.66 1.80 11.75
C GLU A 249 19.63 2.43 10.80
N PHE A 250 18.39 2.53 11.25
CA PHE A 250 17.29 3.12 10.49
C PHE A 250 16.66 4.27 11.29
N ILE A 251 16.83 5.48 10.76
CA ILE A 251 16.34 6.73 11.33
C ILE A 251 15.02 7.08 10.65
N LEU A 252 13.91 7.12 11.40
CA LEU A 252 12.64 7.59 10.86
C LEU A 252 12.73 9.09 10.58
N ALA A 253 12.37 9.53 9.38
CA ALA A 253 12.49 10.94 9.01
C ALA A 253 11.59 11.86 9.86
N SER A 254 10.45 11.36 10.35
CA SER A 254 9.59 12.09 11.28
C SER A 254 8.59 11.17 11.98
N PRO A 255 8.29 11.38 13.28
CA PRO A 255 7.16 10.73 13.95
C PRO A 255 5.79 11.00 13.29
N ALA A 256 5.69 12.04 12.46
CA ALA A 256 4.48 12.33 11.68
C ALA A 256 4.15 11.24 10.64
N LEU A 257 5.12 10.38 10.32
CA LEU A 257 4.98 9.24 9.42
C LEU A 257 4.38 8.00 10.12
N ILE A 258 3.49 8.20 11.09
CA ILE A 258 2.72 7.10 11.67
C ILE A 258 1.30 7.20 11.10
N CYS A 259 0.88 6.19 10.35
CA CYS A 259 -0.47 6.16 9.78
C CYS A 259 -1.44 5.64 10.85
N PRO A 260 -2.34 6.48 11.41
CA PRO A 260 -3.22 6.04 12.49
C PRO A 260 -4.13 4.88 12.07
N ASN A 261 -4.64 4.90 10.83
CA ASN A 261 -5.52 3.84 10.32
C ASN A 261 -4.82 2.47 10.23
N MET A 262 -3.54 2.44 9.85
CA MET A 262 -2.75 1.19 9.83
C MET A 262 -2.46 0.65 11.24
N LYS A 263 -2.54 1.49 12.29
CA LYS A 263 -2.31 1.09 13.68
C LYS A 263 -3.59 0.76 14.44
N LEU A 264 -4.76 0.85 13.80
CA LEU A 264 -6.04 0.51 14.43
C LEU A 264 -6.11 -0.97 14.80
N THR A 265 -5.78 -1.86 13.86
CA THR A 265 -5.84 -3.31 14.06
C THR A 265 -4.80 -3.77 15.09
N SER A 266 -5.26 -4.31 16.21
CA SER A 266 -4.45 -4.98 17.24
C SER A 266 -4.55 -6.50 17.13
N LEU A 267 -3.84 -7.22 18.01
CA LEU A 267 -3.94 -8.68 18.12
C LEU A 267 -5.33 -9.11 18.63
N GLU A 268 -5.92 -8.34 19.53
CA GLU A 268 -7.28 -8.59 20.05
C GLU A 268 -8.31 -8.51 18.92
N ASP A 269 -8.19 -7.52 18.03
CA ASP A 269 -9.06 -7.39 16.86
C ASP A 269 -8.92 -8.61 15.93
N VAL A 270 -7.69 -9.08 15.68
CA VAL A 270 -7.43 -10.28 14.85
C VAL A 270 -8.05 -11.52 15.46
N PHE A 271 -7.88 -11.69 16.77
CA PHE A 271 -8.45 -12.79 17.53
C PHE A 271 -9.98 -12.78 17.49
N GLU A 272 -10.60 -11.63 17.78
CA GLU A 272 -12.05 -11.46 17.72
C GLU A 272 -12.59 -11.76 16.31
N ALA A 273 -11.90 -11.27 15.28
CA ALA A 273 -12.30 -11.49 13.90
C ALA A 273 -12.29 -12.98 13.51
N LEU A 274 -11.28 -13.73 13.94
CA LEU A 274 -11.18 -15.17 13.72
C LEU A 274 -12.21 -15.98 14.53
N GLN A 275 -12.54 -15.53 15.74
CA GLN A 275 -13.59 -16.16 16.54
C GLN A 275 -14.97 -15.98 15.92
N GLN A 276 -15.29 -14.75 15.51
CA GLN A 276 -16.61 -14.38 15.01
C GLN A 276 -16.77 -14.59 13.50
N MET A 277 -15.66 -14.82 12.79
CA MET A 277 -15.61 -14.87 11.32
C MET A 277 -16.17 -13.59 10.67
N LYS A 278 -15.89 -12.44 11.27
CA LYS A 278 -16.39 -11.10 10.89
C LYS A 278 -15.37 -10.02 11.28
N PRO A 279 -15.47 -8.80 10.72
CA PRO A 279 -16.28 -8.39 9.57
C PRO A 279 -15.80 -9.03 8.26
N VAL A 280 -16.75 -9.42 7.40
CA VAL A 280 -16.45 -9.95 6.06
C VAL A 280 -16.49 -8.82 5.03
N VAL A 281 -15.43 -8.71 4.23
CA VAL A 281 -15.36 -7.82 3.07
C VAL A 281 -15.69 -8.63 1.81
N LYS A 282 -16.71 -8.17 1.07
CA LYS A 282 -17.14 -8.79 -0.18
C LYS A 282 -17.42 -7.71 -1.23
N VAL A 283 -16.78 -7.84 -2.40
CA VAL A 283 -17.06 -6.96 -3.54
C VAL A 283 -18.12 -7.61 -4.45
N PRO A 284 -19.25 -6.94 -4.75
CA PRO A 284 -20.26 -7.44 -5.69
C PRO A 284 -19.71 -7.69 -7.08
N GLU A 285 -20.21 -8.72 -7.79
CA GLU A 285 -19.68 -9.17 -9.08
C GLU A 285 -19.67 -8.08 -10.16
N GLU A 286 -20.69 -7.23 -10.17
CA GLU A 286 -20.84 -6.10 -11.10
C GLU A 286 -19.73 -5.05 -10.96
N ILE A 287 -19.13 -4.93 -9.77
CA ILE A 287 -17.96 -4.09 -9.51
C ILE A 287 -16.68 -4.93 -9.66
N ARG A 288 -16.71 -6.17 -9.17
CA ARG A 288 -15.54 -7.05 -9.08
C ARG A 288 -14.97 -7.36 -10.45
N ILE A 289 -15.79 -7.76 -11.40
CA ILE A 289 -15.33 -8.17 -12.75
C ILE A 289 -14.58 -7.04 -13.46
N PRO A 290 -15.13 -5.82 -13.59
CA PRO A 290 -14.41 -4.71 -14.21
C PRO A 290 -13.19 -4.27 -13.39
N ALA A 291 -13.27 -4.26 -12.05
CA ALA A 291 -12.12 -3.94 -11.20
C ALA A 291 -10.97 -4.96 -11.36
N LYS A 292 -11.31 -6.25 -11.47
CA LYS A 292 -10.33 -7.31 -11.73
C LYS A 292 -9.64 -7.10 -13.07
N ARG A 293 -10.37 -6.70 -14.12
CA ARG A 293 -9.76 -6.39 -15.42
C ARG A 293 -8.70 -5.28 -15.31
N ALA A 294 -8.97 -4.22 -14.55
CA ALA A 294 -8.00 -3.14 -14.34
C ALA A 294 -6.76 -3.61 -13.55
N LEU A 295 -6.96 -4.47 -12.53
CA LEU A 295 -5.87 -5.10 -11.79
C LEU A 295 -5.06 -6.07 -12.67
N ASP A 296 -5.70 -6.97 -13.40
CA ASP A 296 -5.04 -7.95 -14.28
C ASP A 296 -4.16 -7.27 -15.33
N ARG A 297 -4.65 -6.17 -15.94
CA ARG A 297 -3.86 -5.36 -16.89
C ARG A 297 -2.58 -4.80 -16.26
N MET A 298 -2.66 -4.35 -15.02
CA MET A 298 -1.51 -3.88 -14.27
C MET A 298 -0.57 -5.03 -13.89
N LEU A 299 -1.10 -6.22 -13.54
CA LEU A 299 -0.30 -7.39 -13.20
C LEU A 299 0.48 -7.97 -14.39
N ALA A 300 0.02 -7.70 -15.62
CA ALA A 300 0.76 -8.04 -16.83
C ALA A 300 2.04 -7.18 -17.01
N ILE A 301 2.20 -6.10 -16.23
CA ILE A 301 3.36 -5.22 -16.27
C ILE A 301 4.34 -5.58 -15.15
N PRO A 302 5.64 -5.83 -15.46
CA PRO A 302 6.65 -6.16 -14.46
C PRO A 302 6.74 -5.12 -13.34
N ARG A 303 7.00 -5.60 -12.13
CA ARG A 303 7.31 -4.77 -10.96
C ARG A 303 8.80 -4.46 -10.89
N ASP A 304 9.16 -3.46 -10.11
CA ASP A 304 10.55 -3.07 -9.83
C ASP A 304 11.30 -4.10 -9.00
#